data_AF-A0A8T6UF50-F1
#
_entry.id   AF-A0A8T6UF50-F1
#
_cell.length_a   1.000
_cell.length_b   1.000
_cell.length_c   1.000
_cell.angle_alpha   90.00
_cell.angle_beta   90.00
_cell.angle_gamma   90.00
#
_symmetry.space_group_name_H-M   'P 1'
#
loop_
_entity.id
_entity.type
_entity.pdbx_description
1 polymer ?
#
loop_
_entity_poly.entity_id
_entity_poly.type
_entity_poly.pdbx_seq_one_letter_code
_entity_poly.pdbx_strand_id
1 'polypeptide(L)'
;MIECRKKTRDNAVFLITDSFKVVAQFPIPKRILEETSPLKMFARTRASRRTIPKRIKVKHPRIGDLKSGMKRINLKARVIEIPKPRSVFTRFGNFATVTNVSVKDETGIIQLPLWNKQIDTVSVGDTIQVENARVVTFRGERQLRVGRGGQLSVIEKR
;
A
#
# COMPACT_ATOMS: atom_id res chain seq x y z
N MET A 1 30.69 11.59 3.58
CA MET A 1 32.12 11.29 3.38
C MET A 1 32.43 9.92 3.97
N ILE A 2 33.39 9.19 3.39
CA ILE A 2 33.84 7.90 3.93
C ILE A 2 35.31 8.05 4.32
N GLU A 3 35.62 7.76 5.57
CA GLU A 3 36.97 7.87 6.12
C GLU A 3 37.43 6.53 6.70
N CYS A 4 38.69 6.15 6.46
CA CYS A 4 39.33 5.02 7.12
C CYS A 4 40.02 5.51 8.41
N ARG A 5 39.45 5.19 9.58
CA ARG A 5 39.98 5.68 10.87
C ARG A 5 41.11 4.84 11.43
N LYS A 6 41.11 3.54 11.17
CA LYS A 6 42.08 2.62 11.75
C LYS A 6 42.37 1.47 10.80
N LYS A 7 43.64 1.16 10.57
CA LYS A 7 44.08 -0.04 9.88
C LYS A 7 44.81 -0.93 10.88
N THR A 8 44.37 -2.17 11.03
CA THR A 8 45.06 -3.20 11.80
C THR A 8 45.66 -4.22 10.85
N ARG A 9 46.28 -5.29 11.38
CA ARG A 9 46.82 -6.37 10.55
C ARG A 9 45.73 -7.01 9.68
N ASP A 10 44.54 -7.24 10.24
CA ASP A 10 43.49 -8.05 9.61
C ASP A 10 42.27 -7.26 9.12
N ASN A 11 42.02 -6.05 9.65
CA ASN A 11 40.84 -5.25 9.34
C ASN A 11 41.17 -3.76 9.14
N ALA A 12 40.30 -3.04 8.45
CA ALA A 12 40.29 -1.58 8.42
C ALA A 12 38.91 -1.06 8.84
N VAL A 13 38.85 -0.09 9.75
CA VAL A 13 37.59 0.47 10.26
C VAL A 13 37.23 1.71 9.46
N PHE A 14 36.06 1.68 8.83
CA PHE A 14 35.52 2.78 8.05
C PHE A 14 34.39 3.48 8.80
N LEU A 15 34.40 4.80 8.70
CA LEU A 15 33.40 5.70 9.21
C LEU A 15 32.70 6.38 8.03
N ILE A 16 31.38 6.36 8.02
CA ILE A 16 30.57 7.10 7.06
C ILE A 16 29.92 8.26 7.82
N THR A 17 30.17 9.48 7.35
CA THR A 17 29.57 10.71 7.86
C THR A 17 28.68 11.35 6.81
N ASP A 18 27.57 11.93 7.25
CA ASP A 18 26.76 12.84 6.46
C ASP A 18 26.80 14.22 7.12
N SER A 19 27.34 15.21 6.41
CA SER A 19 27.71 16.51 6.97
C SER A 19 28.58 16.36 8.23
N PHE A 20 28.01 16.47 9.43
CA PHE A 20 28.70 16.29 10.71
C PHE A 20 28.19 15.10 11.54
N LYS A 21 27.26 14.30 10.99
CA LYS A 21 26.64 13.16 11.69
C LYS A 21 27.28 11.85 11.25
N VAL A 22 27.73 11.05 12.21
CA VAL A 22 28.15 9.67 11.95
C VAL A 22 26.91 8.82 11.63
N VAL A 23 26.86 8.26 10.43
CA VAL A 23 25.74 7.41 9.98
C VAL A 23 26.07 5.92 10.05
N ALA A 24 27.35 5.55 9.97
CA ALA A 24 27.78 4.16 10.15
C ALA A 24 29.27 4.09 10.53
N GLN A 25 29.63 3.09 11.32
CA GLN A 25 31.02 2.71 11.58
C GLN A 25 31.13 1.19 11.54
N PHE A 26 32.00 0.64 10.70
CA PHE A 26 32.15 -0.81 10.58
C PHE A 26 33.56 -1.22 10.17
N PRO A 27 34.05 -2.39 10.65
CA PRO A 27 35.29 -2.99 10.19
C PRO A 27 35.09 -3.71 8.86
N ILE A 28 35.96 -3.46 7.89
CA ILE A 28 36.09 -4.23 6.65
C ILE A 28 37.38 -5.06 6.74
N PRO A 29 37.30 -6.39 6.65
CA PRO A 29 38.48 -7.25 6.57
C PRO A 29 39.36 -6.92 5.37
N LYS A 30 40.70 -6.94 5.54
CA LYS A 30 41.64 -6.61 4.46
C LYS A 30 41.47 -7.47 3.21
N ARG A 31 41.12 -8.74 3.37
CA ARG A 31 40.81 -9.65 2.26
C ARG A 31 39.77 -9.09 1.28
N ILE A 32 38.79 -8.30 1.76
CA ILE A 32 37.75 -7.68 0.93
C ILE A 32 38.29 -6.43 0.21
N LEU A 33 39.24 -5.73 0.83
CA LEU A 33 39.87 -4.54 0.25
C LEU A 33 40.91 -4.89 -0.82
N GLU A 34 41.56 -6.04 -0.69
CA GLU A 34 42.60 -6.55 -1.60
C GLU A 34 42.01 -7.36 -2.76
N GLU A 35 40.73 -7.74 -2.69
CA GLU A 35 40.06 -8.49 -3.75
C GLU A 35 39.71 -7.59 -4.94
N THR A 36 40.11 -7.98 -6.15
CA THR A 36 39.89 -7.20 -7.39
C THR A 36 38.41 -7.16 -7.80
N SER A 37 37.58 -8.04 -7.23
CA SER A 37 36.13 -8.09 -7.48
C SER A 37 35.39 -8.62 -6.23
N PRO A 38 35.37 -7.88 -5.11
CA PRO A 38 34.86 -8.33 -3.82
C PRO A 38 33.37 -8.69 -3.83
N LEU A 39 32.65 -8.21 -4.86
CA LEU A 39 31.23 -8.45 -5.05
C LEU A 39 30.93 -9.75 -5.82
N LYS A 40 31.93 -10.47 -6.35
CA LYS A 40 31.70 -11.72 -7.11
C LYS A 40 31.07 -12.82 -6.25
N MET A 41 31.47 -12.92 -4.98
CA MET A 41 30.86 -13.87 -4.05
C MET A 41 29.39 -13.51 -3.75
N PHE A 42 29.07 -12.22 -3.66
CA PHE A 42 27.69 -11.73 -3.48
C PHE A 42 26.87 -11.78 -4.77
N ALA A 43 27.52 -11.82 -5.94
CA ALA A 43 26.86 -11.93 -7.24
C ALA A 43 26.22 -13.32 -7.48
N ARG A 44 26.60 -14.34 -6.70
CA ARG A 44 26.07 -15.71 -6.84
C ARG A 44 24.63 -15.92 -6.35
N THR A 45 23.95 -14.87 -5.89
CA THR A 45 22.49 -14.89 -5.64
C THR A 45 21.71 -14.09 -6.69
N ARG A 46 22.20 -14.05 -7.94
CA ARG A 46 21.46 -13.57 -9.13
C ARG A 46 21.36 -14.62 -10.25
N ALA A 47 21.69 -15.88 -9.96
CA ALA A 47 21.52 -17.00 -10.89
C ALA A 47 20.11 -17.65 -10.84
N SER A 48 19.16 -17.04 -10.12
CA SER A 48 17.78 -17.04 -10.59
C SER A 48 17.57 -15.73 -11.34
N ARG A 49 17.90 -15.75 -12.64
CA ARG A 49 17.08 -15.00 -13.60
C ARG A 49 15.66 -15.55 -13.44
N ARG A 50 14.92 -15.07 -12.44
CA ARG A 50 13.48 -14.91 -12.63
C ARG A 50 13.43 -14.05 -13.88
N THR A 51 13.02 -14.64 -15.01
CA THR A 51 12.36 -13.88 -16.06
C THR A 51 11.56 -12.81 -15.34
N ILE A 52 11.90 -11.53 -15.54
CA ILE A 52 11.02 -10.43 -15.12
C ILE A 52 9.67 -10.84 -15.72
N PRO A 53 8.69 -11.28 -14.92
CA PRO A 53 7.45 -11.74 -15.51
C PRO A 53 6.94 -10.55 -16.30
N LYS A 54 6.72 -10.72 -17.62
CA LYS A 54 5.97 -9.79 -18.46
C LYS A 54 4.91 -9.19 -17.56
N ARG A 55 4.96 -7.85 -17.31
CA ARG A 55 4.06 -7.09 -16.42
C ARG A 55 2.83 -7.93 -16.16
N ILE A 56 2.74 -8.59 -14.99
CA ILE A 56 1.53 -9.31 -14.62
C ILE A 56 0.45 -8.25 -14.78
N LYS A 57 -0.41 -8.35 -15.80
CA LYS A 57 -1.59 -7.51 -15.89
C LYS A 57 -2.36 -7.88 -14.65
N VAL A 58 -2.18 -7.12 -13.57
CA VAL A 58 -2.87 -7.32 -12.32
C VAL A 58 -4.34 -7.18 -12.70
N LYS A 59 -5.02 -8.31 -12.85
CA LYS A 59 -6.46 -8.31 -13.07
C LYS A 59 -7.03 -7.71 -11.79
N HIS A 60 -7.48 -6.46 -11.89
CA HIS A 60 -8.24 -5.86 -10.82
C HIS A 60 -9.50 -6.73 -10.66
N PRO A 61 -9.76 -7.26 -9.46
CA PRO A 61 -10.97 -8.03 -9.24
C PRO A 61 -12.18 -7.15 -9.55
N ARG A 62 -13.12 -7.71 -10.32
CA ARG A 62 -14.35 -7.02 -10.68
C ARG A 62 -15.35 -7.15 -9.55
N ILE A 63 -16.28 -6.19 -9.42
CA ILE A 63 -17.25 -6.17 -8.31
C ILE A 63 -18.10 -7.45 -8.26
N GLY A 64 -18.51 -7.98 -9.42
CA GLY A 64 -19.28 -9.22 -9.50
C GLY A 64 -18.58 -10.42 -8.86
N ASP A 65 -17.25 -10.48 -8.97
CA ASP A 65 -16.43 -11.61 -8.49
C ASP A 65 -16.08 -11.52 -6.99
N LEU A 66 -16.44 -10.41 -6.32
CA LEU A 66 -16.06 -10.15 -4.94
C LEU A 66 -16.85 -11.01 -3.95
N LYS A 67 -16.14 -11.83 -3.17
CA LYS A 67 -16.70 -12.66 -2.09
C LYS A 67 -16.34 -12.11 -0.72
N SER A 68 -17.23 -12.32 0.25
CA SER A 68 -16.96 -11.98 1.65
C SER A 68 -15.66 -12.63 2.14
N GLY A 69 -14.83 -11.88 2.86
CA GLY A 69 -13.54 -12.35 3.37
C GLY A 69 -12.34 -12.04 2.47
N MET A 70 -12.55 -11.63 1.22
CA MET A 70 -11.47 -11.16 0.34
C MET A 70 -10.83 -9.87 0.89
N LYS A 71 -9.50 -9.76 0.75
CA LYS A 71 -8.67 -8.64 1.28
C LYS A 71 -7.72 -8.15 0.18
N ARG A 72 -7.11 -6.98 0.40
CA ARG A 72 -6.13 -6.36 -0.53
C ARG A 72 -6.72 -6.15 -1.93
N ILE A 73 -7.97 -5.70 -1.95
CA ILE A 73 -8.72 -5.45 -3.19
C ILE A 73 -8.40 -4.03 -3.65
N ASN A 74 -7.98 -3.94 -4.92
CA ASN A 74 -7.81 -2.70 -5.63
C ASN A 74 -8.80 -2.69 -6.80
N LEU A 75 -9.68 -1.70 -6.89
CA LEU A 75 -10.64 -1.59 -7.97
C LEU A 75 -10.99 -0.13 -8.27
N LYS A 76 -11.56 0.08 -9.44
CA LYS A 76 -12.16 1.35 -9.85
C LYS A 76 -13.67 1.15 -9.94
N ALA A 77 -14.44 2.14 -9.48
CA ALA A 77 -15.89 2.08 -9.53
C ALA A 77 -16.45 3.49 -9.69
N ARG A 78 -17.66 3.58 -10.26
CA ARG A 78 -18.42 4.83 -10.36
C ARG A 78 -19.42 4.92 -9.23
N VAL A 79 -19.54 6.10 -8.63
CA VAL A 79 -20.55 6.37 -7.61
C VAL A 79 -21.91 6.51 -8.27
N ILE A 80 -22.87 5.66 -7.90
CA ILE A 80 -24.24 5.72 -8.47
C ILE A 80 -25.23 6.43 -7.56
N GLU A 81 -25.03 6.33 -6.24
CA GLU A 81 -25.97 6.86 -5.25
C GLU A 81 -25.27 7.12 -3.93
N ILE A 82 -25.57 8.26 -3.32
CA ILE A 82 -25.13 8.63 -1.97
C ILE A 82 -26.39 8.84 -1.12
N PRO A 83 -26.77 7.86 -0.28
CA PRO A 83 -27.88 8.00 0.65
C PRO A 83 -27.60 9.07 1.71
N LYS A 84 -28.67 9.58 2.35
CA LYS A 84 -28.56 10.55 3.45
C LYS A 84 -27.65 10.01 4.56
N PRO A 85 -26.61 10.74 4.98
CA PRO A 85 -25.75 10.31 6.07
C PRO A 85 -26.50 10.18 7.39
N ARG A 86 -26.15 9.17 8.18
CA ARG A 86 -26.72 8.94 9.51
C ARG A 86 -25.66 9.09 10.59
N SER A 87 -26.04 9.67 11.72
CA SER A 87 -25.18 9.74 12.90
C SER A 87 -25.23 8.43 13.68
N VAL A 88 -24.05 7.92 14.06
CA VAL A 88 -23.89 6.73 14.89
C VAL A 88 -23.03 7.05 16.10
N PHE A 89 -23.41 6.49 17.24
CA PHE A 89 -22.58 6.56 18.44
C PHE A 89 -21.52 5.47 18.39
N THR A 90 -20.25 5.86 18.40
CA THR A 90 -19.13 4.92 18.32
C THR A 90 -18.86 4.30 19.68
N ARG A 91 -18.26 3.10 19.69
CA ARG A 91 -17.82 2.44 20.93
C ARG A 91 -16.78 3.22 21.74
N PHE A 92 -16.22 4.27 21.16
CA PHE A 92 -15.21 5.16 21.77
C PHE A 92 -15.85 6.43 22.35
N GLY A 93 -17.18 6.50 22.44
CA GLY A 93 -17.90 7.62 23.08
C GLY A 93 -18.13 8.83 22.17
N ASN A 94 -17.72 8.78 20.90
CA ASN A 94 -17.85 9.89 19.97
C ASN A 94 -18.98 9.67 18.96
N PHE A 95 -19.63 10.75 18.53
CA PHE A 95 -20.51 10.73 17.36
C PHE A 95 -19.68 10.65 16.08
N ALA A 96 -20.09 9.78 15.17
CA ALA A 96 -19.55 9.71 13.82
C ALA A 96 -20.68 9.66 12.82
N THR A 97 -20.47 10.27 11.66
CA THR A 97 -21.43 10.22 10.56
C THR A 97 -21.00 9.13 9.59
N VAL A 98 -21.93 8.28 9.16
CA VAL A 98 -21.67 7.23 8.19
C VAL A 98 -22.75 7.22 7.11
N THR A 99 -22.35 6.99 5.86
CA THR A 99 -23.28 6.68 4.77
C THR A 99 -22.76 5.50 3.97
N ASN A 100 -23.66 4.64 3.47
CA ASN A 100 -23.31 3.53 2.60
C ASN A 100 -23.52 3.99 1.16
N VAL A 101 -22.42 4.34 0.49
CA VAL A 101 -22.47 4.78 -0.90
C VAL A 101 -22.56 3.55 -1.80
N SER A 102 -23.48 3.57 -2.75
CA SER A 102 -23.55 2.53 -3.78
C SER A 102 -22.55 2.84 -4.88
N VAL A 103 -21.65 1.90 -5.17
CA VAL A 103 -20.65 2.03 -6.24
C VAL A 103 -20.77 0.89 -7.22
N LYS A 104 -20.61 1.20 -8.52
CA LYS A 104 -20.84 0.30 -9.63
C LYS A 104 -19.62 0.18 -10.54
N ASP A 105 -19.41 -1.02 -11.04
CA ASP A 105 -18.50 -1.35 -12.13
C ASP A 105 -19.29 -2.08 -13.22
N GLU A 106 -18.65 -2.44 -14.33
CA GLU A 106 -19.25 -3.19 -15.45
C GLU A 106 -19.95 -4.49 -15.01
N THR A 107 -19.52 -5.07 -13.88
CA THR A 107 -19.98 -6.39 -13.42
C THR A 107 -21.00 -6.38 -12.29
N GLY A 108 -21.17 -5.27 -11.58
CA GLY A 108 -22.06 -5.26 -10.42
C GLY A 108 -21.94 -4.03 -9.54
N ILE A 109 -22.70 -4.07 -8.45
CA ILE A 109 -22.84 -2.98 -7.48
C ILE A 109 -22.41 -3.49 -6.10
N ILE A 110 -21.71 -2.67 -5.33
CA ILE A 110 -21.32 -2.95 -3.94
C ILE A 110 -21.47 -1.70 -3.07
N GLN A 111 -21.71 -1.91 -1.78
CA GLN A 111 -21.83 -0.83 -0.81
C GLN A 111 -20.45 -0.41 -0.27
N LEU A 112 -20.17 0.89 -0.25
CA LEU A 112 -18.93 1.48 0.26
C LEU A 112 -19.27 2.41 1.43
N PRO A 113 -19.08 1.98 2.69
CA PRO A 113 -19.32 2.83 3.85
C PRO A 113 -18.25 3.93 3.96
N LEU A 114 -18.69 5.18 3.87
CA LEU A 114 -17.86 6.38 4.05
C LEU A 114 -18.13 7.03 5.40
N TRP A 115 -17.07 7.56 6.00
CA TRP A 115 -17.10 8.10 7.36
C TRP A 115 -16.77 9.59 7.39
N ASN A 116 -17.54 10.36 8.16
CA ASN A 116 -17.29 11.77 8.45
C ASN A 116 -16.98 12.56 7.16
N LYS A 117 -15.85 13.28 7.13
CA LYS A 117 -15.40 14.11 6.00
C LYS A 117 -15.20 13.34 4.69
N GLN A 118 -15.07 12.00 4.71
CA GLN A 118 -14.98 11.22 3.46
C GLN A 118 -16.27 11.32 2.65
N ILE A 119 -17.40 11.57 3.30
CA ILE A 119 -18.70 11.71 2.65
C ILE A 119 -18.70 12.92 1.71
N ASP A 120 -18.09 14.02 2.15
CA ASP A 120 -18.05 15.28 1.39
C ASP A 120 -17.05 15.25 0.23
N THR A 121 -16.17 14.24 0.19
CA THR A 121 -15.14 14.12 -0.87
C THR A 121 -15.64 13.49 -2.17
N VAL A 122 -16.80 12.85 -2.14
CA VAL A 122 -17.35 12.11 -3.29
C VAL A 122 -18.70 12.67 -3.70
N SER A 123 -18.97 12.71 -5.00
CA SER A 123 -20.25 13.12 -5.57
C SER A 123 -20.85 12.01 -6.44
N VAL A 124 -22.18 12.07 -6.62
CA VAL A 124 -22.88 11.13 -7.49
C VAL A 124 -22.41 11.32 -8.93
N GLY A 125 -21.88 10.23 -9.51
CA GLY A 125 -21.34 10.19 -10.85
C GLY A 125 -19.81 10.16 -10.93
N ASP A 126 -19.11 10.43 -9.83
CA ASP A 126 -17.64 10.43 -9.78
C ASP A 126 -17.06 9.02 -9.98
N THR A 127 -15.87 8.96 -10.58
CA THR A 127 -15.08 7.72 -10.67
C THR A 127 -14.06 7.69 -9.54
N ILE A 128 -14.15 6.67 -8.69
CA ILE A 128 -13.27 6.48 -7.54
C ILE A 128 -12.33 5.30 -7.74
N GLN A 129 -11.12 5.41 -7.18
CA GLN A 129 -10.16 4.34 -6.98
C GLN A 129 -10.20 3.92 -5.52
N VAL A 130 -10.37 2.63 -5.29
CA VAL A 130 -10.29 2.03 -3.96
C VAL A 130 -9.07 1.13 -3.92
N GLU A 131 -8.20 1.33 -2.92
CA GLU A 131 -6.99 0.55 -2.73
C GLU A 131 -6.95 -0.13 -1.37
N ASN A 132 -6.43 -1.36 -1.35
CA ASN A 132 -6.24 -2.21 -0.19
C ASN A 132 -7.51 -2.34 0.68
N ALA A 133 -8.66 -2.51 0.01
CA ALA A 133 -9.94 -2.74 0.66
C ALA A 133 -10.17 -4.22 0.97
N ARG A 134 -11.20 -4.47 1.78
CA ARG A 134 -11.69 -5.81 2.13
C ARG A 134 -13.19 -5.91 1.91
N VAL A 135 -13.66 -7.08 1.50
CA VAL A 135 -15.08 -7.34 1.35
C VAL A 135 -15.60 -7.99 2.62
N VAL A 136 -16.62 -7.37 3.21
CA VAL A 136 -17.26 -7.81 4.45
C VAL A 136 -18.75 -7.88 4.21
N THR A 137 -19.41 -8.91 4.69
CA THR A 137 -20.87 -8.96 4.70
C THR A 137 -21.38 -8.37 6.01
N PHE A 138 -22.28 -7.39 5.93
CA PHE A 138 -22.89 -6.77 7.09
C PHE A 138 -24.40 -6.69 6.88
N ARG A 139 -25.17 -7.32 7.78
CA ARG A 139 -26.64 -7.41 7.69
C ARG A 139 -27.12 -7.97 6.34
N GLY A 140 -26.46 -9.01 5.82
CA GLY A 140 -26.79 -9.63 4.52
C GLY A 140 -26.19 -8.93 3.31
N GLU A 141 -25.74 -7.67 3.44
CA GLU A 141 -25.22 -6.88 2.32
C GLU A 141 -23.70 -6.94 2.22
N ARG A 142 -23.18 -7.06 0.99
CA ARG A 142 -21.73 -6.99 0.73
C ARG A 142 -21.26 -5.55 0.77
N GLN A 143 -20.25 -5.30 1.61
CA GLN A 143 -19.62 -4.00 1.78
C GLN A 143 -18.13 -4.07 1.45
N LEU A 144 -17.66 -3.11 0.65
CA LEU A 144 -16.25 -2.87 0.41
C LEU A 144 -15.73 -1.91 1.49
N ARG A 145 -15.01 -2.41 2.50
CA ARG A 145 -14.48 -1.59 3.58
C ARG A 145 -13.03 -1.23 3.34
N VAL A 146 -12.72 0.06 3.40
CA VAL A 146 -11.36 0.57 3.40
C VAL A 146 -10.84 0.55 4.84
N GLY A 147 -9.79 -0.22 5.10
CA GLY A 147 -9.21 -0.42 6.43
C GLY A 147 -7.92 0.37 6.65
N ARG A 148 -7.15 -0.01 7.68
CA ARG A 148 -5.82 0.55 7.94
C ARG A 148 -4.89 0.27 6.75
N GLY A 149 -4.33 1.32 6.16
CA GLY A 149 -3.48 1.24 4.97
C GLY A 149 -4.26 1.08 3.65
N GLY A 150 -5.58 1.25 3.66
CA GLY A 150 -6.39 1.42 2.46
C GLY A 150 -6.57 2.88 2.12
N GLN A 151 -6.79 3.16 0.84
CA GLN A 151 -6.96 4.52 0.33
C GLN A 151 -8.19 4.59 -0.59
N LEU A 152 -8.88 5.71 -0.51
CA LEU A 152 -9.96 6.09 -1.42
C LEU A 152 -9.53 7.39 -2.11
N SER A 153 -9.53 7.39 -3.43
CA SER A 153 -9.15 8.55 -4.24
C SER A 153 -10.21 8.78 -5.33
N VAL A 154 -10.60 10.04 -5.56
CA VAL A 154 -11.42 10.40 -6.72
C VAL A 154 -10.48 10.59 -7.91
N ILE A 155 -10.68 9.81 -8.97
CA ILE A 155 -9.86 9.86 -10.18
C ILE A 155 -10.44 10.88 -11.17
N GLU A 156 -11.76 10.91 -11.27
CA GLU A 156 -12.49 11.74 -12.23
C GLU A 156 -13.71 12.31 -11.52
N LYS A 157 -13.84 13.64 -11.57
CA LYS A 157 -15.01 14.35 -11.07
C LYS A 157 -16.01 14.53 -12.21
N ARG A 158 -17.29 14.40 -11.87
CA ARG A 158 -18.38 14.77 -12.77
C ARG A 158 -18.42 16.26 -13.08
#